data_AF-A0A371JXV3-F1
#
_entry.id   AF-A0A371JXV3-F1
#
_cell.length_a   1.000
_cell.length_b   1.000
_cell.length_c   1.000
_cell.angle_alpha   90.00
_cell.angle_beta   90.00
_cell.angle_gamma   90.00
#
_symmetry.space_group_name_H-M   'P 1'
#
loop_
_entity.id
_entity.type
_entity.pdbx_description
1 polymer ?
#
loop_
_entity_poly.entity_id
_entity_poly.type
_entity_poly.pdbx_seq_one_letter_code
_entity_poly.pdbx_strand_id
1 'polypeptide(L)'
;MAGSIAACLPIQLGEYLALVEWTARQVRPDKRGASTPCAPAVLRRIEPHSGRWAVRVKAIGSGYWRVVGDVEDLVERAANLGQRWLKGLGLAKALTYER
;
A
#
# COMPACT_ATOMS: atom_id res chain seq x y z
N MET A 1 14.92 -21.84 0.23
CA MET A 1 14.37 -20.46 0.27
C MET A 1 14.02 -20.14 1.71
N ALA A 2 14.88 -19.41 2.42
CA ALA A 2 14.54 -18.93 3.75
C ALA A 2 13.48 -17.84 3.58
N GLY A 3 12.23 -18.16 3.93
CA GLY A 3 11.21 -17.15 4.14
C GLY A 3 11.68 -16.29 5.29
N SER A 4 12.30 -15.15 4.96
CA SER A 4 12.61 -14.14 5.96
C SER A 4 11.28 -13.80 6.63
N ILE A 5 11.21 -14.04 7.93
CA ILE A 5 10.17 -13.46 8.80
C ILE A 5 10.32 -11.95 8.63
N ALA A 6 9.59 -11.41 7.67
CA ALA A 6 9.49 -9.98 7.46
C ALA A 6 9.15 -9.39 8.83
N ALA A 7 10.00 -8.48 9.32
CA ALA A 7 9.76 -7.79 10.57
C ALA A 7 8.29 -7.34 10.58
N CYS A 8 7.49 -7.89 11.48
CA CYS A 8 6.09 -7.51 11.58
C CYS A 8 6.05 -6.00 11.82
N LEU A 9 5.21 -5.30 11.06
CA LEU A 9 4.94 -3.90 11.33
C LEU A 9 4.51 -3.79 12.80
N PRO A 10 5.13 -2.91 13.61
CA PRO A 10 4.75 -2.74 15.01
C PRO A 10 3.40 -2.02 15.09
N ILE A 11 2.33 -2.82 14.98
CA ILE A 11 0.92 -2.42 14.95
C ILE A 11 0.15 -3.20 16.01
N GLN A 12 -0.71 -2.51 16.77
CA GLN A 12 -1.62 -3.16 17.69
C GLN A 12 -2.81 -3.78 16.93
N LEU A 13 -3.43 -4.83 17.48
CA LEU A 13 -4.58 -5.49 16.84
C LEU A 13 -5.71 -4.51 16.51
N GLY A 14 -6.03 -3.58 17.42
CA GLY A 14 -7.07 -2.57 17.19
C GLY A 14 -6.74 -1.64 16.03
N GLU A 15 -5.48 -1.22 15.90
CA GLU A 15 -5.00 -0.40 14.78
C GLU A 15 -5.09 -1.16 13.45
N TYR A 16 -4.74 -2.45 13.46
CA TYR A 16 -4.85 -3.32 12.29
C TYR A 16 -6.31 -3.48 11.84
N LEU A 17 -7.23 -3.77 12.78
CA LEU A 17 -8.65 -3.90 12.47
C LEU A 17 -9.23 -2.58 11.94
N ALA A 18 -8.87 -1.44 12.55
CA ALA A 18 -9.28 -0.13 12.07
C ALA A 18 -8.78 0.16 10.65
N LEU A 19 -7.52 -0.21 10.35
CA LEU A 19 -6.94 -0.09 9.02
C LEU A 19 -7.66 -0.97 8.00
N VAL A 20 -7.93 -2.23 8.33
CA VAL A 20 -8.63 -3.17 7.45
C VAL A 20 -10.06 -2.70 7.17
N GLU A 21 -10.79 -2.31 8.21
CA GLU A 21 -12.18 -1.86 8.09
C GLU A 21 -12.27 -0.57 7.25
N TRP A 22 -11.36 0.39 7.50
CA TRP A 22 -11.27 1.60 6.69
C TRP A 22 -10.92 1.29 5.23
N THR A 23 -9.96 0.39 5.00
CA THR A 23 -9.57 -0.04 3.64
C THR A 23 -10.73 -0.68 2.90
N ALA A 24 -11.50 -1.55 3.55
CA ALA A 24 -12.66 -2.18 2.95
C ALA A 24 -13.69 -1.15 2.45
N ARG A 25 -13.87 -0.05 3.20
CA ARG A 25 -14.74 1.08 2.81
C ARG A 25 -14.17 1.87 1.63
N GLN A 26 -12.87 2.15 1.60
CA GLN A 26 -12.24 2.81 0.44
C GLN A 26 -12.31 1.96 -0.83
N VAL A 27 -12.31 0.63 -0.70
CA VAL A 27 -12.41 -0.28 -1.84
C VAL A 27 -13.83 -0.36 -2.38
N ARG A 28 -14.85 -0.32 -1.50
CA ARG A 28 -16.27 -0.42 -1.85
C ARG A 28 -17.09 0.68 -1.15
N PRO A 29 -17.10 1.92 -1.69
CA PRO A 29 -17.82 3.04 -1.09
C PRO A 29 -19.35 2.83 -1.11
N ASP A 30 -19.85 2.02 -2.04
CA ASP A 30 -21.29 1.84 -2.30
C ASP A 30 -22.02 0.96 -1.27
N LYS A 31 -21.34 0.50 -0.21
CA LYS A 31 -21.92 -0.39 0.80
C LYS A 31 -22.67 0.42 1.87
N ARG A 32 -23.96 0.11 2.10
CA ARG A 32 -24.82 0.74 3.13
C ARG A 32 -24.16 0.74 4.52
N GLY A 33 -24.19 1.90 5.19
CA GLY A 33 -23.54 2.16 6.49
C GLY A 33 -22.27 3.03 6.41
N ALA A 34 -21.94 3.55 5.23
CA ALA A 34 -20.75 4.36 4.99
C ALA A 34 -20.89 5.80 5.53
N SER A 35 -20.73 5.98 6.85
CA SER A 35 -20.02 7.18 7.30
C SER A 35 -18.54 6.96 7.00
N THR A 36 -17.85 7.98 6.48
CA THR A 36 -16.40 7.89 6.21
C THR A 36 -15.67 8.43 7.44
N PRO A 37 -15.28 7.58 8.41
CA PRO A 37 -14.36 8.04 9.44
C PRO A 37 -13.06 8.50 8.79
N CYS A 38 -12.41 9.48 9.42
CA CYS A 38 -11.08 9.92 9.05
C CYS A 38 -10.13 8.71 8.93
N ALA A 39 -9.11 8.82 8.08
CA ALA A 39 -8.13 7.76 7.93
C ALA A 39 -7.51 7.42 9.31
N PRO A 40 -7.37 6.12 9.65
CA PRO A 40 -6.84 5.73 10.95
C PRO A 40 -5.40 6.21 11.10
N ALA A 41 -5.01 6.69 12.28
CA ALA A 41 -3.70 7.30 12.51
C ALA A 41 -2.52 6.37 12.14
N VAL A 42 -2.71 5.06 12.32
CA VAL A 42 -1.71 4.06 11.94
C VAL A 42 -1.39 4.08 10.44
N LEU A 43 -2.34 4.46 9.59
CA LEU A 43 -2.11 4.55 8.14
C LEU A 43 -0.98 5.52 7.84
N ARG A 44 -0.89 6.68 8.52
CA ARG A 44 0.16 7.68 8.29
C ARG A 44 1.58 7.14 8.50
N ARG A 45 1.74 6.08 9.31
CA ARG A 45 3.04 5.44 9.56
C ARG A 45 3.47 4.53 8.41
N ILE A 46 2.50 4.06 7.61
CA ILE A 46 2.70 3.10 6.51
C ILE A 46 2.66 3.83 5.16
N GLU A 47 1.76 4.79 5.04
CA GLU A 47 1.48 5.58 3.85
C GLU A 47 1.21 7.03 4.27
N PRO A 48 2.12 7.97 3.96
CA PRO A 48 1.94 9.38 4.29
C PRO A 48 0.68 10.00 3.66
N HIS A 49 0.25 9.48 2.49
CA HIS A 49 -0.89 10.02 1.74
C HIS A 49 -2.03 9.01 1.67
N SER A 50 -3.05 9.21 2.51
CA SER A 50 -4.20 8.30 2.60
C SER A 50 -4.94 8.10 1.27
N GLY A 51 -4.91 9.08 0.36
CA GLY A 51 -5.49 8.95 -0.98
C GLY A 51 -4.80 7.89 -1.85
N ARG A 52 -3.48 7.74 -1.72
CA ARG A 52 -2.70 6.76 -2.49
C ARG A 52 -2.93 5.33 -1.99
N TRP A 53 -3.27 5.17 -0.72
CA TRP A 53 -3.45 3.86 -0.08
C TRP A 53 -4.43 2.98 -0.84
N ALA A 54 -5.63 3.48 -1.12
CA ALA A 54 -6.68 2.70 -1.76
C ALA A 54 -6.28 2.24 -3.17
N VAL A 55 -5.58 3.10 -3.92
CA VAL A 55 -5.07 2.76 -5.25
C VAL A 55 -3.99 1.67 -5.15
N ARG A 56 -3.02 1.84 -4.24
CA ARG A 56 -1.95 0.86 -4.02
C ARG A 56 -2.49 -0.51 -3.60
N VAL A 57 -3.44 -0.55 -2.66
CA VAL A 57 -4.07 -1.80 -2.20
C VAL A 57 -4.85 -2.49 -3.33
N LYS A 58 -5.65 -1.75 -4.12
CA LYS A 58 -6.39 -2.31 -5.26
C LYS A 58 -5.47 -2.85 -6.36
N ALA A 59 -4.26 -2.29 -6.48
CA ALA A 59 -3.30 -2.69 -7.49
C ALA A 59 -2.50 -3.96 -7.13
N ILE A 60 -2.60 -4.47 -5.90
CA ILE A 60 -1.93 -5.72 -5.52
C ILE A 60 -2.47 -6.86 -6.38
N GLY A 61 -1.58 -7.60 -7.05
CA GLY A 61 -1.94 -8.70 -7.95
C GLY A 61 -2.28 -8.27 -9.37
N SER A 62 -2.26 -6.98 -9.70
CA SER A 62 -2.50 -6.47 -11.06
C SER A 62 -1.44 -5.44 -11.48
N GLY A 63 -1.39 -4.30 -10.77
CA GLY A 63 -0.42 -3.23 -10.97
C GLY A 63 0.90 -3.46 -10.23
N TYR A 64 0.85 -4.01 -9.02
CA TYR A 64 2.01 -4.44 -8.24
C TYR A 64 2.02 -5.96 -8.06
N TRP A 65 3.22 -6.56 -8.02
CA TRP A 65 3.37 -8.01 -7.82
C TRP A 65 4.23 -8.37 -6.60
N ARG A 66 5.51 -7.99 -6.62
CA ARG A 66 6.48 -8.35 -5.57
C ARG A 66 6.74 -7.21 -4.59
N VAL A 67 6.59 -5.98 -5.06
CA VAL A 67 6.96 -4.76 -4.34
C VAL A 67 5.88 -3.73 -4.60
N VAL A 68 5.49 -3.01 -3.56
CA VAL A 68 4.59 -1.86 -3.59
C VAL A 68 5.38 -0.71 -2.96
N GLY A 69 5.44 0.44 -3.62
CA GLY A 69 6.22 1.58 -3.15
C GLY A 69 6.24 2.70 -4.18
N ASP A 70 7.03 3.72 -3.90
CA ASP A 70 7.35 4.78 -4.85
C ASP A 70 8.37 4.29 -5.89
N VAL A 71 8.64 5.11 -6.91
CA VAL A 71 9.48 4.72 -8.04
C VAL A 71 10.90 4.36 -7.55
N GLU A 72 11.41 5.14 -6.61
CA GLU A 72 12.71 4.98 -5.98
C GLU A 72 12.80 3.63 -5.27
N ASP A 73 11.78 3.25 -4.48
CA ASP A 73 11.72 1.96 -3.79
C ASP A 73 11.77 0.79 -4.78
N LEU A 74 11.05 0.91 -5.90
CA LEU A 74 11.03 -0.12 -6.93
C LEU A 74 12.36 -0.24 -7.66
N VAL A 75 13.04 0.87 -7.93
CA VAL A 75 14.36 0.89 -8.57
C VAL A 75 15.41 0.29 -7.64
N GLU A 76 15.45 0.74 -6.38
CA GLU A 76 16.36 0.22 -5.37
C GLU A 76 16.15 -1.28 -5.17
N ARG A 77 14.89 -1.72 -5.04
CA ARG A 77 14.59 -3.13 -4.84
C ARG A 77 14.92 -3.98 -6.07
N ALA A 78 14.73 -3.46 -7.27
CA ALA A 78 15.15 -4.14 -8.50
C ALA A 78 16.67 -4.35 -8.52
N ALA A 79 17.45 -3.31 -8.19
CA ALA A 79 18.91 -3.39 -8.10
C ALA A 79 19.35 -4.43 -7.06
N ASN A 80 18.75 -4.42 -5.86
CA ASN A 80 19.04 -5.38 -4.79
C ASN A 80 18.68 -6.84 -5.17
N LEU A 81 17.80 -7.04 -6.15
CA LEU A 81 17.44 -8.36 -6.67
C LEU A 81 18.23 -8.74 -7.92
N GLY A 82 19.16 -7.89 -8.39
CA GLY A 82 19.88 -8.08 -9.66
C GLY A 82 18.97 -7.98 -10.89
N GLN A 83 17.81 -7.33 -10.76
CA GLN A 83 16.83 -7.18 -11.83
C GLN A 83 16.90 -5.77 -12.43
N ARG A 84 16.66 -5.67 -13.74
CA ARG A 84 16.63 -4.38 -14.45
C ARG A 84 15.36 -3.58 -14.19
N TRP A 85 14.27 -4.23 -13.77
CA TRP A 85 12.97 -3.60 -13.54
C TRP A 85 12.08 -4.47 -12.64
N LEU A 86 11.08 -3.84 -12.04
CA LEU A 86 9.99 -4.48 -11.30
C LEU A 86 8.63 -3.99 -11.80
N LYS A 87 7.62 -4.87 -11.79
CA LYS A 87 6.26 -4.51 -12.17
C LYS A 87 5.65 -3.58 -11.13
N GLY A 88 5.12 -2.45 -11.59
CA GLY A 88 4.55 -1.39 -10.75
C GLY A 88 5.11 0.01 -11.03
N LEU A 89 6.22 0.13 -11.74
CA LEU A 89 6.87 1.44 -12.01
C LEU A 89 5.96 2.49 -12.66
N GLY A 90 5.11 2.09 -13.61
CA GLY A 90 4.17 3.02 -14.26
C GLY A 90 3.09 3.53 -13.30
N LEU A 91 2.57 2.64 -12.44
CA LEU A 91 1.59 3.01 -11.42
C LEU A 91 2.22 3.86 -10.32
N ALA A 92 3.43 3.52 -9.88
CA ALA A 92 4.20 4.31 -8.92
C ALA A 92 4.42 5.73 -9.45
N LYS A 93 4.85 5.87 -10.71
CA LYS A 93 5.00 7.17 -11.37
C LYS A 93 3.69 7.97 -11.34
N ALA A 94 2.57 7.38 -11.76
CA ALA A 94 1.28 8.07 -11.77
C ALA A 94 0.91 8.63 -10.37
N LEU A 95 1.10 7.81 -9.33
CA LEU A 95 0.82 8.18 -7.94
C LEU A 95 1.80 9.22 -7.36
N THR A 96 2.99 9.39 -7.95
CA THR A 96 3.95 10.43 -7.54
C THR A 96 3.58 11.81 -8.11
N TYR A 97 2.93 11.85 -9.27
CA TYR A 97 2.54 13.11 -9.94
C TYR A 97 1.20 13.67 -9.50
N GLU A 98 0.34 12.90 -8.83
CA GLU A 98 -0.92 13.37 -8.21
C GLU A 98 -0.68 14.18 -6.91
N ARG A 99 0.43 14.93 -6.84
CA ARG A 99 0.87 15.70 -5.67
C ARG A 99 0.06 16.99 -5.48
#